data_AF-A0A7C5GNP8-F1
#
_entry.id   AF-A0A7C5GNP8-F1
#
_cell.length_a   1.000
_cell.length_b   1.000
_cell.length_c   1.000
_cell.angle_alpha   90.00
_cell.angle_beta   90.00
_cell.angle_gamma   90.00
#
_symmetry.space_group_name_H-M   'P 1'
#
loop_
_entity.id
_entity.type
_entity.pdbx_description
1 polymer ?
#
loop_
_entity_poly.entity_id
_entity_poly.type
_entity_poly.pdbx_seq_one_letter_code
_entity_poly.pdbx_strand_id
1 'polypeptide(L)'
;GDIGENGLYNTLELSDDYNNTQGKAYDKINSIFKLIDSDNDTLYNGSNASPMGIDFDYRDNNNSKPIFTISDISKKEGDSGVTNFEFKVSINRTTGHGIRFDYQTENGNSSNALENALSGSDYNSVTGDIYIAENITTKTITVPVIGDTDIEDDEKFLLKAFNINGADRSSFVATGIIINDDSAISWGTPTDLDEDNDGILDEIEFGDYPNLVQNPSFEIDDCMDTTRFPNAFTGRDGTFVGNDYNNNQIANWNYTSNIDCWVEGHSFALTDYGTQYIDLQGNLKVYGSGSEKIVEQNHLTQTITTVPGKTYRFSFWWGEDVGHKVGEPIIFTMKVIDATNNTMLSNETLRETAEGRDTSTYAGPNTWYNYEAFFVATSTQTKLDFSATPPAGNLSAGADIDMVSVKEVADHDEDGVPDFLDLDSDNDGIPDNIEAQTTQDYIPPSGVEDDRGVDTAYNGVSLTPVDTDSDGVPDFIDTDSDNDGTPDIDESGLANHSGDIGENGLYNTLELSDDYNNTQGKAYDKINSIFKLIDSDNDTLYNGSNASPMGIDFDYRDNNNSKPIFTISDISKKEGDSGVT
;
A
#
# COMPACT_ATOMS: atom_id res chain seq x y z
N GLY A 1 63.26 20.39 44.69
CA GLY A 1 64.29 19.57 45.36
C GLY A 1 64.86 18.61 44.34
N ASP A 2 65.97 17.95 44.61
CA ASP A 2 66.45 16.90 43.71
C ASP A 2 65.35 15.85 43.50
N ILE A 3 65.22 15.44 42.24
CA ILE A 3 64.32 14.38 41.80
C ILE A 3 65.12 13.08 41.96
N GLY A 4 64.56 12.10 42.68
CA GLY A 4 65.13 10.77 42.80
C GLY A 4 65.18 10.06 41.44
N GLU A 5 65.97 8.99 41.33
CA GLU A 5 66.11 8.23 40.07
C GLU A 5 64.81 7.55 39.61
N ASN A 6 63.76 7.55 40.44
CA ASN A 6 62.39 7.11 40.11
C ASN A 6 61.48 8.25 39.58
N GLY A 7 61.96 9.50 39.51
CA GLY A 7 61.22 10.64 38.98
C GLY A 7 60.36 11.42 40.00
N LEU A 8 60.40 11.09 41.30
CA LEU A 8 59.66 11.82 42.35
C LEU A 8 60.56 12.77 43.15
N TYR A 9 59.96 13.79 43.79
CA TYR A 9 60.69 14.72 44.65
C TYR A 9 61.00 14.09 46.01
N ASN A 10 62.27 14.04 46.40
CA ASN A 10 62.77 13.41 47.64
C ASN A 10 62.11 13.90 48.94
N THR A 11 61.44 15.06 48.94
CA THR A 11 60.71 15.57 50.11
C THR A 11 59.43 14.81 50.43
N LEU A 12 59.01 13.89 49.55
CA LEU A 12 57.79 13.10 49.68
C LEU A 12 58.07 11.60 49.96
N GLU A 13 59.33 11.23 50.21
CA GLU A 13 59.74 9.84 50.47
C GLU A 13 60.46 9.73 51.83
N LEU A 14 60.23 8.62 52.56
CA LEU A 14 60.85 8.37 53.88
C LEU A 14 62.13 7.51 53.80
N SER A 15 62.36 6.81 52.68
CA SER A 15 63.65 6.21 52.29
C SER A 15 63.61 5.83 50.83
N ASP A 16 64.72 6.02 50.12
CA ASP A 16 64.87 5.64 48.71
C ASP A 16 65.08 4.12 48.62
N ASP A 17 63.98 3.36 48.46
CA ASP A 17 63.99 1.93 48.24
C ASP A 17 63.39 1.55 46.88
N TYR A 18 64.19 0.86 46.05
CA TYR A 18 63.87 0.39 44.70
C TYR A 18 62.68 -0.58 44.57
N ASN A 19 61.93 -0.84 45.65
CA ASN A 19 60.86 -1.84 45.69
C ASN A 19 59.45 -1.26 45.78
N ASN A 20 59.25 0.06 45.62
CA ASN A 20 57.91 0.64 45.45
C ASN A 20 57.38 0.48 44.01
N THR A 21 57.27 -0.75 43.52
CA THR A 21 56.71 -1.06 42.19
C THR A 21 55.19 -0.88 42.09
N GLN A 22 54.52 -0.41 43.14
CA GLN A 22 53.09 -0.12 43.15
C GLN A 22 52.74 1.35 43.47
N GLY A 23 53.72 2.26 43.50
CA GLY A 23 53.46 3.69 43.63
C GLY A 23 52.56 4.06 44.81
N LYS A 24 52.85 3.56 46.02
CA LYS A 24 52.12 4.01 47.22
C LYS A 24 52.58 5.41 47.65
N ALA A 25 52.07 6.43 46.97
CA ALA A 25 52.06 7.79 47.50
C ALA A 25 50.88 7.92 48.49
N TYR A 26 51.20 8.25 49.74
CA TYR A 26 50.25 8.28 50.86
C TYR A 26 49.69 9.71 51.06
N ASP A 27 48.40 9.92 50.81
CA ASP A 27 47.66 11.09 51.30
C ASP A 27 47.18 10.80 52.74
N LYS A 28 47.64 11.62 53.69
CA LYS A 28 47.48 11.39 55.12
C LYS A 28 46.13 11.82 55.69
N ILE A 29 45.23 12.47 54.92
CA ILE A 29 44.07 13.16 55.53
C ILE A 29 42.70 12.53 55.21
N ASN A 30 42.40 12.04 54.00
CA ASN A 30 41.00 11.72 53.65
C ASN A 30 40.68 10.33 53.09
N SER A 31 41.66 9.44 52.85
CA SER A 31 41.46 8.02 52.48
C SER A 31 40.33 7.69 51.47
N ILE A 32 39.97 8.58 50.56
CA ILE A 32 39.06 8.32 49.43
C ILE A 32 39.61 9.07 48.22
N PHE A 33 39.92 8.31 47.16
CA PHE A 33 40.25 8.83 45.84
C PHE A 33 38.91 9.10 45.12
N LYS A 34 38.63 10.35 44.70
CA LYS A 34 37.52 10.65 43.79
C LYS A 34 38.11 11.18 42.49
N LEU A 35 38.17 10.34 41.47
CA LEU A 35 38.46 10.75 40.10
C LEU A 35 37.24 11.50 39.57
N ILE A 36 37.48 12.61 38.87
CA ILE A 36 36.46 13.34 38.12
C ILE A 36 36.63 12.85 36.69
N ASP A 37 35.61 12.21 36.13
CA ASP A 37 35.48 11.93 34.70
C ASP A 37 34.70 13.12 34.13
N SER A 38 35.38 13.97 33.35
CA SER A 38 34.82 15.25 32.91
C SER A 38 33.99 15.18 31.62
N ASP A 39 34.18 14.12 30.81
CA ASP A 39 33.43 13.84 29.58
C ASP A 39 32.52 12.60 29.68
N ASN A 40 32.50 11.92 30.84
CA ASN A 40 31.60 10.84 31.24
C ASN A 40 31.67 9.58 30.36
N ASP A 41 32.85 9.23 29.82
CA ASP A 41 33.01 8.09 28.92
C ASP A 41 33.59 6.80 29.57
N THR A 42 33.96 6.82 30.86
CA THR A 42 34.64 5.67 31.54
C THR A 42 33.73 4.74 32.36
N LEU A 43 34.03 3.42 32.37
CA LEU A 43 33.34 2.38 33.15
C LEU A 43 33.68 2.42 34.65
N TYR A 44 32.66 2.35 35.51
CA TYR A 44 32.74 2.49 36.98
C TYR A 44 33.74 1.55 37.70
N ASN A 45 34.23 0.50 37.06
CA ASN A 45 35.18 -0.47 37.60
C ASN A 45 36.62 -0.34 37.05
N GLY A 46 36.89 0.62 36.15
CA GLY A 46 38.21 0.80 35.51
C GLY A 46 38.67 -0.39 34.67
N SER A 47 37.79 -1.30 34.23
CA SER A 47 38.19 -2.54 33.54
C SER A 47 38.72 -2.35 32.12
N ASN A 48 38.65 -1.13 31.58
CA ASN A 48 39.30 -0.75 30.31
C ASN A 48 40.63 -0.01 30.51
N ALA A 49 41.08 0.21 31.75
CA ALA A 49 42.39 0.77 32.01
C ALA A 49 43.47 -0.28 31.71
N SER A 50 44.10 -0.18 30.53
CA SER A 50 45.24 -1.03 30.19
C SER A 50 46.45 -0.62 31.03
N PRO A 51 47.10 -1.55 31.77
CA PRO A 51 48.23 -1.23 32.65
C PRO A 51 49.47 -0.68 31.95
N MET A 52 49.49 -0.64 30.61
CA MET A 52 50.58 -0.04 29.82
C MET A 52 50.08 0.83 28.67
N GLY A 53 48.84 1.32 28.71
CA GLY A 53 48.35 2.27 27.73
C GLY A 53 47.02 2.90 28.12
N ILE A 54 47.06 4.21 28.42
CA ILE A 54 45.95 5.16 28.25
C ILE A 54 44.69 4.82 29.06
N ASP A 55 44.56 5.41 30.26
CA ASP A 55 43.27 5.83 30.88
C ASP A 55 43.54 6.41 32.28
N PHE A 56 43.81 7.72 32.34
CA PHE A 56 43.68 8.57 33.53
C PHE A 56 43.66 10.03 33.02
N ASP A 57 42.56 10.74 33.30
CA ASP A 57 42.11 12.09 32.87
C ASP A 57 43.09 13.26 33.18
N TYR A 58 44.34 13.16 32.71
CA TYR A 58 45.27 14.27 32.58
C TYR A 58 46.09 14.20 31.27
N ARG A 59 45.92 13.14 30.46
CA ARG A 59 46.68 12.95 29.21
C ARG A 59 45.91 12.32 28.05
N ASP A 60 44.58 12.28 28.06
CA ASP A 60 43.89 12.31 26.77
C ASP A 60 43.94 13.75 26.24
N ASN A 61 43.97 13.88 24.91
CA ASN A 61 43.78 15.14 24.21
C ASN A 61 42.39 15.19 23.59
N ASN A 62 41.45 14.37 24.08
CA ASN A 62 40.15 14.12 23.50
C ASN A 62 39.05 14.21 24.56
N ASN A 63 38.86 15.41 25.08
CA ASN A 63 37.75 15.84 25.95
C ASN A 63 36.40 15.88 25.19
N SER A 64 36.04 14.82 24.45
CA SER A 64 34.83 14.77 23.62
C SER A 64 33.94 13.58 23.97
N LYS A 65 32.65 13.87 24.15
CA LYS A 65 31.62 12.89 24.52
C LYS A 65 31.42 11.87 23.39
N PRO A 66 30.77 10.72 23.64
CA PRO A 66 30.31 9.86 22.55
C PRO A 66 29.41 10.65 21.59
N ILE A 67 29.46 10.28 20.30
CA ILE A 67 28.67 10.93 19.26
C ILE A 67 27.33 10.20 19.13
N PHE A 68 26.24 10.95 19.32
CA PHE A 68 24.87 10.51 19.13
C PHE A 68 24.42 10.71 17.68
N THR A 69 23.79 9.67 17.12
CA THR A 69 23.19 9.67 15.79
C THR A 69 21.83 8.95 15.79
N ILE A 70 20.86 9.48 15.06
CA ILE A 70 19.65 8.77 14.63
C ILE A 70 19.74 8.60 13.12
N SER A 71 19.39 7.42 12.61
CA SER A 71 19.41 7.11 11.18
C SER A 71 18.04 7.35 10.57
N ASP A 72 18.02 7.85 9.34
CA ASP A 72 16.81 7.91 8.52
C ASP A 72 16.29 6.50 8.20
N ILE A 73 15.01 6.41 7.87
CA ILE A 73 14.35 5.19 7.43
C ILE A 73 13.45 5.50 6.24
N SER A 74 13.32 4.55 5.34
CA SER A 74 12.41 4.61 4.21
C SER A 74 11.85 3.21 4.01
N LYS A 75 10.53 3.11 4.01
CA LYS A 75 9.77 1.86 3.88
C LYS A 75 8.42 2.20 3.26
N LYS A 76 7.83 1.19 2.62
CA LYS A 76 6.43 1.14 2.24
C LYS A 76 5.49 1.24 3.46
N GLU A 77 4.28 1.77 3.28
CA GLU A 77 3.26 1.82 4.34
C GLU A 77 2.41 0.57 4.42
N GLY A 78 2.18 -0.08 3.27
CA GLY A 78 1.28 -1.21 3.11
C GLY A 78 -0.19 -0.76 3.13
N ASP A 79 -1.06 -1.61 2.62
CA ASP A 79 -2.40 -1.15 2.17
C ASP A 79 -3.44 -1.11 3.31
N SER A 80 -3.06 -1.61 4.49
CA SER A 80 -3.90 -1.53 5.68
C SER A 80 -3.13 -1.62 7.01
N GLY A 81 -3.76 -1.14 8.08
CA GLY A 81 -3.28 -1.36 9.44
C GLY A 81 -2.10 -0.46 9.81
N VAL A 82 -1.02 -1.02 10.36
CA VAL A 82 0.15 -0.23 10.77
C VAL A 82 1.48 -0.89 10.42
N THR A 83 2.32 -0.17 9.69
CA THR A 83 3.73 -0.54 9.44
C THR A 83 4.67 0.16 10.43
N ASN A 84 5.48 -0.63 11.13
CA ASN A 84 6.38 -0.09 12.16
C ASN A 84 7.72 0.42 11.58
N PHE A 85 7.94 1.73 11.72
CA PHE A 85 9.18 2.39 11.37
C PHE A 85 10.13 2.40 12.57
N GLU A 86 11.19 1.61 12.48
CA GLU A 86 12.14 1.35 13.57
C GLU A 86 13.42 2.18 13.44
N PHE A 87 13.37 3.42 13.93
CA PHE A 87 14.51 4.34 13.91
C PHE A 87 15.62 3.86 14.84
N LYS A 88 16.81 3.63 14.26
CA LYS A 88 18.00 3.23 15.01
C LYS A 88 18.76 4.44 15.56
N VAL A 89 18.74 4.56 16.88
CA VAL A 89 19.59 5.47 17.64
C VAL A 89 20.91 4.76 17.95
N SER A 90 22.03 5.40 17.66
CA SER A 90 23.38 4.87 17.89
C SER A 90 24.28 5.87 18.59
N ILE A 91 25.17 5.35 19.42
CA ILE A 91 26.36 6.06 19.92
C ILE A 91 27.62 5.35 19.40
N ASN A 92 28.64 6.12 19.04
CA ASN A 92 29.82 5.57 18.35
C ASN A 92 30.74 4.72 19.24
N ARG A 93 30.56 4.74 20.56
CA ARG A 93 31.31 3.93 21.54
C ARG A 93 30.45 3.70 22.78
N THR A 94 30.71 2.58 23.47
CA THR A 94 30.12 2.32 24.78
C THR A 94 30.60 3.35 25.80
N THR A 95 29.72 3.77 26.69
CA THR A 95 30.05 4.59 27.85
C THR A 95 29.86 3.81 29.14
N GLY A 96 30.56 4.22 30.18
CA GLY A 96 30.32 3.71 31.54
C GLY A 96 29.22 4.39 32.32
N HIS A 97 28.52 5.34 31.68
CA HIS A 97 27.29 5.95 32.15
C HIS A 97 26.23 5.89 31.05
N GLY A 98 24.97 5.69 31.40
CA GLY A 98 23.93 5.65 30.37
C GLY A 98 23.58 7.04 29.83
N ILE A 99 23.06 7.08 28.60
CA ILE A 99 22.64 8.31 27.90
C ILE A 99 21.12 8.44 28.00
N ARG A 100 20.65 9.62 28.40
CA ARG A 100 19.21 9.97 28.37
C ARG A 100 18.93 11.04 27.34
N PHE A 101 17.80 10.92 26.67
CA PHE A 101 17.28 11.92 25.76
C PHE A 101 15.76 11.77 25.63
N ASP A 102 15.11 12.86 25.25
CA ASP A 102 13.69 12.89 24.91
C ASP A 102 13.55 12.87 23.39
N TYR A 103 12.43 12.38 22.88
CA TYR A 103 12.12 12.38 21.46
C TYR A 103 10.65 12.73 21.19
N GLN A 104 10.40 13.26 20.00
CA GLN A 104 9.06 13.46 19.46
C GLN A 104 9.07 13.37 17.94
N THR A 105 7.97 12.92 17.36
CA THR A 105 7.70 13.06 15.92
C THR A 105 7.11 14.43 15.59
N GLU A 106 7.37 14.92 14.40
CA GLU A 106 6.75 16.11 13.80
C GLU A 106 6.41 15.83 12.34
N ASN A 107 5.34 16.44 11.83
CA ASN A 107 4.96 16.35 10.42
C ASN A 107 6.10 16.80 9.49
N GLY A 108 6.00 16.43 8.22
CA GLY A 108 6.88 16.91 7.16
C GLY A 108 6.97 18.44 7.10
N ASN A 109 8.11 18.94 6.59
CA ASN A 109 8.37 20.37 6.47
C ASN A 109 8.80 20.81 5.06
N SER A 110 8.42 20.03 4.03
CA SER A 110 8.56 20.39 2.63
C SER A 110 7.70 21.60 2.29
N SER A 111 8.14 22.36 1.28
CA SER A 111 7.31 23.40 0.66
C SER A 111 6.19 22.83 -0.20
N ASN A 112 6.34 21.60 -0.70
CA ASN A 112 5.26 20.85 -1.34
C ASN A 112 4.41 20.20 -0.24
N ALA A 113 3.12 20.51 -0.20
CA ALA A 113 2.24 19.99 0.85
C ALA A 113 2.03 18.48 0.73
N LEU A 114 2.14 17.92 -0.48
CA LEU A 114 1.95 16.51 -0.80
C LEU A 114 3.12 15.61 -0.38
N GLU A 115 4.27 16.19 -0.03
CA GLU A 115 5.42 15.41 0.46
C GLU A 115 5.47 15.37 2.00
N ASN A 116 4.38 15.70 2.70
CA ASN A 116 4.38 15.98 4.14
C ASN A 116 3.36 15.14 4.90
N ALA A 117 3.82 13.98 5.34
CA ALA A 117 3.08 13.15 6.28
C ALA A 117 2.59 13.93 7.51
N LEU A 118 1.30 13.80 7.76
CA LEU A 118 0.46 14.38 8.77
C LEU A 118 0.11 13.36 9.86
N SER A 119 0.40 13.72 11.11
CA SER A 119 0.01 12.83 12.21
C SER A 119 -1.51 12.62 12.29
N GLY A 120 -1.89 11.34 12.38
CA GLY A 120 -3.27 10.88 12.46
C GLY A 120 -3.90 10.56 11.11
N SER A 121 -3.24 10.92 10.01
CA SER A 121 -3.53 10.45 8.66
C SER A 121 -2.53 9.34 8.32
N ASP A 122 -1.25 9.71 8.18
CA ASP A 122 -0.26 8.82 7.54
C ASP A 122 0.67 8.19 8.61
N TYR A 123 0.70 8.76 9.82
CA TYR A 123 1.39 8.13 10.95
C TYR A 123 0.82 8.51 12.33
N ASN A 124 1.04 7.62 13.29
CA ASN A 124 0.70 7.87 14.69
C ASN A 124 1.86 8.57 15.41
N SER A 125 1.62 9.80 15.89
CA SER A 125 2.67 10.56 16.58
C SER A 125 3.11 9.91 17.88
N VAL A 126 4.42 9.90 18.10
CA VAL A 126 5.04 9.36 19.31
C VAL A 126 5.92 10.39 19.99
N THR A 127 5.96 10.35 21.31
CA THR A 127 6.90 11.11 22.15
C THR A 127 7.26 10.32 23.39
N GLY A 128 8.47 10.49 23.91
CA GLY A 128 8.89 9.85 25.15
C GLY A 128 10.32 10.17 25.53
N ASP A 129 10.81 9.51 26.58
CA ASP A 129 12.22 9.51 27.00
C ASP A 129 12.85 8.14 26.80
N ILE A 130 14.12 8.12 26.40
CA ILE A 130 14.92 6.89 26.26
C ILE A 130 16.13 6.95 27.17
N TYR A 131 16.46 5.78 27.71
CA TYR A 131 17.72 5.50 28.38
C TYR A 131 18.51 4.43 27.62
N ILE A 132 19.65 4.83 27.04
CA ILE A 132 20.66 3.89 26.55
C ILE A 132 21.50 3.51 27.75
N ALA A 133 21.40 2.25 28.18
CA ALA A 133 22.14 1.76 29.34
C ALA A 133 23.65 1.74 29.08
N GLU A 134 24.42 1.74 30.16
CA GLU A 134 25.87 1.54 30.14
C GLU A 134 26.23 0.31 29.31
N ASN A 135 27.32 0.39 28.54
CA ASN A 135 27.78 -0.67 27.63
C ASN A 135 26.82 -1.05 26.48
N ILE A 136 25.76 -0.29 26.24
CA ILE A 136 24.90 -0.45 25.06
C ILE A 136 25.18 0.68 24.09
N THR A 137 25.30 0.37 22.80
CA THR A 137 25.58 1.37 21.76
C THR A 137 24.36 1.73 20.92
N THR A 138 23.25 1.01 21.03
CA THR A 138 22.08 1.19 20.15
C THR A 138 20.75 1.06 20.89
N LYS A 139 19.75 1.82 20.45
CA LYS A 139 18.33 1.67 20.81
C LYS A 139 17.45 1.92 19.60
N THR A 140 16.24 1.39 19.64
CA THR A 140 15.23 1.57 18.59
C THR A 140 14.09 2.43 19.13
N ILE A 141 13.63 3.38 18.31
CA ILE A 141 12.35 4.07 18.50
C ILE A 141 11.42 3.56 17.40
N THR A 142 10.23 3.12 17.79
CA THR A 142 9.22 2.64 16.85
C THR A 142 8.17 3.73 16.65
N VAL A 143 7.91 4.07 15.39
CA VAL A 143 6.82 4.96 14.97
C VAL A 143 5.85 4.12 14.13
N PRO A 144 4.57 3.99 14.50
CA PRO A 144 3.58 3.33 13.67
C PRO A 144 3.17 4.26 12.51
N VAL A 145 3.46 3.84 11.29
CA VAL A 145 2.92 4.41 10.04
C VAL A 145 1.59 3.71 9.75
N ILE A 146 0.61 4.47 9.30
CA ILE A 146 -0.74 3.96 9.01
C ILE A 146 -0.69 3.49 7.57
N GLY A 147 -1.14 2.26 7.32
CA GLY A 147 -1.30 1.77 5.97
C GLY A 147 -2.72 2.00 5.49
N ASP A 148 -2.85 2.45 4.25
CA ASP A 148 -4.12 2.65 3.54
C ASP A 148 -3.89 2.49 2.03
N THR A 149 -4.95 2.64 1.25
CA THR A 149 -4.97 2.43 -0.21
C THR A 149 -4.97 3.74 -0.99
N ASP A 150 -4.76 4.89 -0.33
CA ASP A 150 -4.86 6.19 -0.98
C ASP A 150 -3.57 6.42 -1.80
N ILE A 151 -3.71 6.79 -3.08
CA ILE A 151 -2.54 7.07 -3.93
C ILE A 151 -1.97 8.45 -3.59
N GLU A 152 -0.78 8.44 -2.99
CA GLU A 152 -0.07 9.62 -2.51
C GLU A 152 1.32 9.77 -3.15
N ASP A 153 1.95 10.94 -2.95
CA ASP A 153 3.38 11.09 -3.24
C ASP A 153 4.18 10.46 -2.09
N ASP A 154 5.43 10.03 -2.33
CA ASP A 154 6.34 9.67 -1.23
C ASP A 154 6.39 10.80 -0.16
N GLU A 155 5.85 10.51 1.01
CA GLU A 155 5.69 11.48 2.08
C GLU A 155 6.82 11.39 3.12
N LYS A 156 7.02 12.47 3.89
CA LYS A 156 7.98 12.44 5.01
C LYS A 156 7.47 13.02 6.31
N PHE A 157 7.90 12.41 7.40
CA PHE A 157 7.83 12.96 8.76
C PHE A 157 9.21 13.01 9.40
N LEU A 158 9.34 13.74 10.51
CA LEU A 158 10.60 13.92 11.24
C LEU A 158 10.53 13.29 12.62
N LEU A 159 11.58 12.57 13.01
CA LEU A 159 11.83 12.15 14.39
C LEU A 159 12.94 13.00 15.00
N LYS A 160 12.64 13.79 16.03
CA LYS A 160 13.60 14.69 16.67
C LYS A 160 13.94 14.23 18.08
N ALA A 161 15.24 14.12 18.37
CA ALA A 161 15.74 13.94 19.73
C ALA A 161 16.25 15.26 20.31
N PHE A 162 15.90 15.49 21.58
CA PHE A 162 16.29 16.67 22.33
C PHE A 162 16.64 16.30 23.78
N ASN A 163 17.13 17.28 24.56
CA ASN A 163 17.63 17.07 25.92
C ASN A 163 18.70 15.97 26.07
N ILE A 164 19.43 15.65 24.99
CA ILE A 164 20.47 14.61 24.99
C ILE A 164 21.55 14.94 26.03
N ASN A 165 21.69 14.06 27.03
CA ASN A 165 22.64 14.16 28.13
C ASN A 165 23.63 12.98 28.08
N GLY A 166 24.92 13.28 28.17
CA GLY A 166 25.99 12.28 28.12
C GLY A 166 26.55 12.00 26.72
N ALA A 167 26.11 12.72 25.68
CA ALA A 167 26.62 12.61 24.32
C ALA A 167 26.68 13.95 23.58
N ASP A 168 27.59 14.06 22.61
CA ASP A 168 27.65 15.16 21.64
C ASP A 168 26.78 14.82 20.42
N ARG A 169 26.18 15.84 19.80
CA ARG A 169 25.19 15.66 18.72
C ARG A 169 25.85 15.70 17.35
N SER A 170 25.62 14.67 16.53
CA SER A 170 25.97 14.68 15.10
C SER A 170 24.72 14.70 14.22
N SER A 171 23.82 13.72 14.39
CA SER A 171 22.49 13.73 13.77
C SER A 171 21.44 13.44 14.84
N PHE A 172 20.56 14.40 15.11
CA PHE A 172 19.53 14.32 16.16
C PHE A 172 18.12 14.58 15.61
N VAL A 173 18.01 14.65 14.29
CA VAL A 173 16.77 14.67 13.53
C VAL A 173 16.94 13.58 12.48
N ALA A 174 16.00 12.65 12.41
CA ALA A 174 15.92 11.66 11.35
C ALA A 174 14.63 11.89 10.54
N THR A 175 14.69 11.54 9.27
CA THR A 175 13.55 11.56 8.34
C THR A 175 13.01 10.14 8.23
N GLY A 176 11.70 9.97 8.42
CA GLY A 176 10.98 8.80 7.95
C GLY A 176 10.36 9.15 6.60
N ILE A 177 10.70 8.39 5.57
CA ILE A 177 10.07 8.48 4.24
C ILE A 177 9.08 7.33 4.16
N ILE A 178 7.81 7.68 4.09
CA ILE A 178 6.72 6.76 3.76
C ILE A 178 6.75 6.65 2.24
N ILE A 179 7.08 5.46 1.74
CA ILE A 179 7.05 5.18 0.30
C ILE A 179 5.62 4.77 0.02
N ASN A 180 4.94 5.52 -0.83
CA ASN A 180 3.63 5.13 -1.31
C ASN A 180 3.78 3.83 -2.10
N ASP A 181 3.12 2.77 -1.64
CA ASP A 181 3.01 1.51 -2.38
C ASP A 181 1.73 1.36 -3.18
N ASP A 182 0.80 2.30 -3.00
CA ASP A 182 -0.47 2.34 -3.68
C ASP A 182 -0.29 2.81 -5.12
N SER A 183 -0.60 1.93 -6.05
CA SER A 183 -0.58 2.31 -7.44
C SER A 183 -1.97 2.81 -7.82
N ALA A 184 -2.02 3.95 -8.53
CA ALA A 184 -3.09 4.10 -9.49
C ALA A 184 -3.03 2.83 -10.32
N ILE A 185 -4.13 2.07 -10.38
CA ILE A 185 -4.25 1.00 -11.35
C ILE A 185 -4.05 1.68 -12.69
N SER A 186 -2.80 1.65 -13.15
CA SER A 186 -2.41 2.07 -14.46
C SER A 186 -2.84 0.90 -15.29
N TRP A 187 -4.15 0.86 -15.57
CA TRP A 187 -4.66 0.10 -16.69
C TRP A 187 -3.65 0.35 -17.79
N GLY A 188 -3.06 -0.75 -18.27
CA GLY A 188 -2.21 -0.68 -19.42
C GLY A 188 -2.94 0.18 -20.45
N THR A 189 -2.16 0.77 -21.36
CA THR A 189 -2.78 1.33 -22.55
C THR A 189 -3.88 0.38 -23.07
N PRO A 190 -4.95 0.82 -23.76
CA PRO A 190 -6.11 0.00 -24.20
C PRO A 190 -5.82 -1.29 -25.00
N THR A 191 -4.57 -1.70 -25.04
CA THR A 191 -3.94 -2.90 -25.54
C THR A 191 -3.72 -3.99 -24.50
N ASP A 192 -3.65 -3.72 -23.19
CA ASP A 192 -3.53 -4.78 -22.18
C ASP A 192 -4.83 -5.59 -22.10
N LEU A 193 -4.74 -6.91 -21.99
CA LEU A 193 -5.88 -7.84 -22.12
C LEU A 193 -5.84 -9.01 -21.12
N ASP A 194 -4.87 -9.00 -20.21
CA ASP A 194 -4.45 -10.10 -19.33
C ASP A 194 -3.74 -9.45 -18.14
N GLU A 195 -4.53 -8.80 -17.29
CA GLU A 195 -4.03 -7.83 -16.32
C GLU A 195 -3.24 -8.48 -15.16
N ASP A 196 -3.57 -9.71 -14.78
CA ASP A 196 -2.84 -10.51 -13.80
C ASP A 196 -1.73 -11.39 -14.40
N ASN A 197 -1.59 -11.41 -15.73
CA ASN A 197 -0.59 -12.18 -16.47
C ASN A 197 -0.66 -13.70 -16.27
N ASP A 198 -1.81 -14.21 -15.85
CA ASP A 198 -2.05 -15.63 -15.67
C ASP A 198 -2.26 -16.35 -17.03
N GLY A 199 -2.43 -15.60 -18.11
CA GLY A 199 -2.58 -16.12 -19.46
C GLY A 199 -4.02 -16.42 -19.89
N ILE A 200 -4.99 -16.28 -19.00
CA ILE A 200 -6.41 -16.08 -19.30
C ILE A 200 -6.56 -14.61 -19.76
N LEU A 201 -7.68 -14.26 -20.37
CA LEU A 201 -7.90 -12.88 -20.81
C LEU A 201 -9.01 -12.29 -19.97
N ASP A 202 -8.92 -11.01 -19.66
CA ASP A 202 -9.97 -10.26 -18.98
C ASP A 202 -11.36 -10.50 -19.61
N GLU A 203 -11.47 -10.66 -20.93
CA GLU A 203 -12.78 -10.90 -21.57
C GLU A 203 -13.45 -12.23 -21.16
N ILE A 204 -12.67 -13.17 -20.64
CA ILE A 204 -13.10 -14.47 -20.11
C ILE A 204 -13.51 -14.33 -18.64
N GLU A 205 -12.79 -13.52 -17.86
CA GLU A 205 -12.96 -13.35 -16.41
C GLU A 205 -13.95 -12.23 -16.03
N PHE A 206 -14.00 -11.13 -16.78
CA PHE A 206 -14.67 -9.90 -16.38
C PHE A 206 -16.19 -10.02 -16.12
N GLY A 207 -16.83 -11.04 -16.68
CA GLY A 207 -18.29 -11.24 -16.64
C GLY A 207 -19.10 -10.21 -17.44
N ASP A 208 -20.39 -10.49 -17.73
CA ASP A 208 -21.29 -9.60 -18.47
C ASP A 208 -22.31 -8.91 -17.55
N TYR A 209 -21.86 -7.87 -16.84
CA TYR A 209 -22.68 -7.14 -15.88
C TYR A 209 -23.14 -5.76 -16.37
N PRO A 210 -24.41 -5.37 -16.12
CA PRO A 210 -24.92 -4.07 -16.52
C PRO A 210 -24.36 -2.95 -15.63
N ASN A 211 -24.23 -1.74 -16.21
CA ASN A 211 -23.95 -0.55 -15.41
C ASN A 211 -25.16 -0.22 -14.52
N LEU A 212 -24.93 -0.14 -13.20
CA LEU A 212 -25.92 0.16 -12.17
C LEU A 212 -26.22 1.66 -12.06
N VAL A 213 -25.32 2.50 -12.57
CA VAL A 213 -25.46 3.95 -12.56
C VAL A 213 -26.51 4.38 -13.58
N GLN A 214 -27.41 5.27 -13.15
CA GLN A 214 -28.40 5.88 -14.02
C GLN A 214 -27.90 7.20 -14.56
N ASN A 215 -28.17 7.48 -15.85
CA ASN A 215 -27.65 8.65 -16.55
C ASN A 215 -26.11 8.78 -16.44
N PRO A 216 -25.35 7.73 -16.78
CA PRO A 216 -23.91 7.67 -16.53
C PRO A 216 -23.13 8.76 -17.27
N SER A 217 -23.55 9.11 -18.49
CA SER A 217 -22.94 10.14 -19.34
C SER A 217 -23.67 11.48 -19.29
N PHE A 218 -24.58 11.66 -18.33
CA PHE A 218 -25.40 12.86 -18.18
C PHE A 218 -26.31 13.28 -19.37
N GLU A 219 -26.43 12.46 -20.41
CA GLU A 219 -27.19 12.78 -21.64
C GLU A 219 -28.71 12.56 -21.57
N ILE A 220 -29.24 11.92 -20.52
CA ILE A 220 -30.67 11.59 -20.44
C ILE A 220 -31.53 12.86 -20.30
N ASP A 221 -31.10 13.80 -19.46
CA ASP A 221 -31.76 15.09 -19.30
C ASP A 221 -31.01 16.13 -20.18
N ASP A 222 -31.75 16.85 -21.02
CA ASP A 222 -31.21 18.01 -21.73
C ASP A 222 -31.11 19.19 -20.76
N CYS A 223 -29.88 19.56 -20.39
CA CYS A 223 -29.63 20.65 -19.46
C CYS A 223 -30.09 22.03 -19.97
N MET A 224 -30.39 22.15 -21.26
CA MET A 224 -31.00 23.34 -21.87
C MET A 224 -32.51 23.41 -21.73
N ASP A 225 -33.17 22.32 -21.34
CA ASP A 225 -34.63 22.28 -21.29
C ASP A 225 -35.15 23.15 -20.13
N THR A 226 -35.50 24.39 -20.45
CA THR A 226 -36.06 25.35 -19.49
C THR A 226 -37.39 24.92 -18.85
N THR A 227 -38.06 23.88 -19.39
CA THR A 227 -39.23 23.28 -18.74
C THR A 227 -38.83 22.29 -17.65
N ARG A 228 -37.75 21.53 -17.87
CA ARG A 228 -37.14 20.61 -16.91
C ARG A 228 -36.30 21.33 -15.86
N PHE A 229 -35.60 22.38 -16.27
CA PHE A 229 -34.70 23.21 -15.48
C PHE A 229 -35.12 24.69 -15.58
N PRO A 230 -36.10 25.12 -14.76
CA PRO A 230 -36.58 26.49 -14.79
C PRO A 230 -35.45 27.49 -14.55
N ASN A 231 -35.36 28.51 -15.43
CA ASN A 231 -34.29 29.50 -15.45
C ASN A 231 -32.92 28.98 -15.90
N ALA A 232 -32.87 27.85 -16.61
CA ALA A 232 -31.66 27.47 -17.32
C ALA A 232 -31.23 28.57 -18.30
N PHE A 233 -29.95 28.89 -18.34
CA PHE A 233 -29.39 29.91 -19.22
C PHE A 233 -28.04 29.46 -19.77
N THR A 234 -27.80 29.67 -21.06
CA THR A 234 -26.49 29.41 -21.67
C THR A 234 -25.72 30.71 -21.81
N GLY A 235 -24.63 30.83 -21.06
CA GLY A 235 -23.67 31.91 -21.17
C GLY A 235 -22.54 31.61 -22.16
N ARG A 236 -21.52 32.48 -22.14
CA ARG A 236 -20.22 32.15 -22.73
C ARG A 236 -19.50 31.07 -21.90
N ASP A 237 -19.90 30.90 -20.65
CA ASP A 237 -19.27 30.04 -19.65
C ASP A 237 -20.18 28.84 -19.30
N GLY A 238 -20.89 28.26 -20.28
CA GLY A 238 -21.68 27.03 -20.10
C GLY A 238 -23.19 27.22 -19.95
N THR A 239 -23.92 26.10 -19.76
CA THR A 239 -25.37 26.09 -19.51
C THR A 239 -25.62 25.94 -18.01
N PHE A 240 -26.12 27.02 -17.42
CA PHE A 240 -26.50 27.06 -16.01
C PHE A 240 -27.82 26.34 -15.82
N VAL A 241 -27.87 25.44 -14.84
CA VAL A 241 -29.12 24.82 -14.37
C VAL A 241 -29.75 25.70 -13.27
N GLY A 242 -30.11 26.94 -13.63
CA GLY A 242 -30.93 27.84 -12.79
C GLY A 242 -30.19 28.99 -12.08
N ASN A 243 -30.93 30.05 -11.75
CA ASN A 243 -30.43 31.30 -11.12
C ASN A 243 -30.56 31.33 -9.58
N ASP A 244 -31.15 30.28 -8.99
CA ASP A 244 -31.42 30.04 -7.55
C ASP A 244 -31.14 28.56 -7.24
N TYR A 245 -31.10 28.14 -5.95
CA TYR A 245 -30.99 26.70 -5.56
C TYR A 245 -32.05 25.87 -6.29
N ASN A 246 -31.66 25.25 -7.39
CA ASN A 246 -32.53 24.45 -8.22
C ASN A 246 -32.57 23.05 -7.62
N ASN A 247 -33.56 22.75 -6.78
CA ASN A 247 -33.67 21.44 -6.11
C ASN A 247 -34.14 20.31 -7.05
N ASN A 248 -34.06 20.49 -8.37
CA ASN A 248 -34.33 19.43 -9.32
C ASN A 248 -33.19 18.40 -9.28
N GLN A 249 -33.49 17.15 -9.63
CA GLN A 249 -32.45 16.16 -9.92
C GLN A 249 -32.00 16.30 -11.37
N ILE A 250 -30.81 15.79 -11.74
CA ILE A 250 -30.46 15.44 -13.13
C ILE A 250 -30.58 13.93 -13.23
N ALA A 251 -31.67 13.43 -13.83
CA ALA A 251 -32.04 12.02 -13.95
C ALA A 251 -31.52 11.13 -12.80
N ASN A 252 -32.19 11.18 -11.66
CA ASN A 252 -31.90 10.41 -10.43
C ASN A 252 -30.59 10.74 -9.70
N TRP A 253 -29.80 11.71 -10.19
CA TRP A 253 -28.73 12.34 -9.42
C TRP A 253 -29.25 13.48 -8.57
N ASN A 254 -28.87 13.50 -7.29
CA ASN A 254 -29.12 14.59 -6.36
C ASN A 254 -27.88 15.46 -6.25
N TYR A 255 -28.07 16.76 -6.09
CA TYR A 255 -26.97 17.67 -5.78
C TYR A 255 -27.35 18.63 -4.66
N THR A 256 -26.36 19.08 -3.87
CA THR A 256 -26.61 19.95 -2.70
C THR A 256 -26.70 21.43 -3.07
N SER A 257 -26.10 21.81 -4.20
CA SER A 257 -26.11 23.16 -4.76
C SER A 257 -26.13 23.11 -6.29
N ASN A 258 -26.43 24.24 -6.93
CA ASN A 258 -26.50 24.28 -8.40
C ASN A 258 -25.23 23.75 -9.04
N ILE A 259 -25.40 22.87 -10.01
CA ILE A 259 -24.35 22.38 -10.90
C ILE A 259 -24.43 23.11 -12.23
N ASP A 260 -23.27 23.25 -12.86
CA ASP A 260 -23.18 23.71 -14.24
C ASP A 260 -23.10 22.47 -15.13
N CYS A 261 -24.03 22.36 -16.08
CA CYS A 261 -24.06 21.26 -17.03
C CYS A 261 -23.69 21.81 -18.40
N TRP A 262 -22.56 21.40 -18.93
CA TRP A 262 -22.06 21.92 -20.20
C TRP A 262 -22.69 21.18 -21.37
N VAL A 263 -22.97 21.85 -22.50
CA VAL A 263 -23.61 21.26 -23.70
C VAL A 263 -22.85 21.64 -24.99
N GLU A 264 -22.68 20.71 -25.94
CA GLU A 264 -21.95 20.86 -27.20
C GLU A 264 -22.45 22.06 -28.05
N GLY A 265 -21.53 22.75 -28.74
CA GLY A 265 -21.81 23.96 -29.55
C GLY A 265 -21.84 25.27 -28.76
N HIS A 266 -22.01 25.19 -27.44
CA HIS A 266 -21.62 26.20 -26.46
C HIS A 266 -20.50 25.72 -25.53
N SER A 267 -20.14 24.44 -25.67
CA SER A 267 -18.99 23.81 -25.07
C SER A 267 -17.68 24.32 -25.67
N PHE A 268 -16.69 24.07 -24.87
CA PHE A 268 -15.41 24.69 -24.79
C PHE A 268 -14.37 23.53 -24.72
N ALA A 269 -14.80 22.29 -24.44
CA ALA A 269 -14.09 21.04 -24.63
C ALA A 269 -14.65 20.21 -25.79
N LEU A 270 -13.83 19.30 -26.32
CA LEU A 270 -14.31 18.11 -27.01
C LEU A 270 -14.76 17.14 -25.91
N THR A 271 -16.03 16.80 -25.87
CA THR A 271 -16.49 15.62 -25.13
C THR A 271 -15.84 14.42 -25.80
N ASP A 272 -15.02 13.64 -25.07
CA ASP A 272 -14.59 12.34 -25.63
C ASP A 272 -15.80 11.42 -25.82
N TYR A 273 -16.90 11.67 -25.08
CA TYR A 273 -18.07 10.82 -25.11
C TYR A 273 -19.42 11.55 -24.90
N GLY A 274 -19.94 12.20 -25.95
CA GLY A 274 -21.32 12.71 -25.94
C GLY A 274 -21.41 14.19 -26.27
N THR A 275 -22.40 14.87 -25.70
CA THR A 275 -22.65 16.30 -25.86
C THR A 275 -22.66 17.07 -24.53
N GLN A 276 -22.66 16.43 -23.36
CA GLN A 276 -22.83 17.07 -22.06
C GLN A 276 -21.97 16.45 -20.94
N TYR A 277 -21.58 17.26 -19.94
CA TYR A 277 -20.88 16.83 -18.71
C TYR A 277 -21.23 17.77 -17.53
N ILE A 278 -20.85 17.40 -16.30
CA ILE A 278 -21.17 18.15 -15.08
C ILE A 278 -19.93 18.76 -14.45
N ASP A 279 -19.96 20.06 -14.16
CA ASP A 279 -19.03 20.71 -13.22
C ASP A 279 -19.57 20.53 -11.79
N LEU A 280 -18.76 19.90 -10.95
CA LEU A 280 -19.12 19.60 -9.56
C LEU A 280 -19.16 20.85 -8.68
N GLN A 281 -18.36 21.89 -8.95
CA GLN A 281 -18.33 23.09 -8.13
C GLN A 281 -19.51 24.04 -8.45
N GLY A 282 -19.86 24.14 -9.73
CA GLY A 282 -20.93 24.99 -10.25
C GLY A 282 -20.63 26.49 -10.17
N ASN A 283 -21.51 27.32 -10.74
CA ASN A 283 -21.27 28.77 -10.74
C ASN A 283 -21.58 29.46 -9.41
N LEU A 284 -20.58 30.12 -8.82
CA LEU A 284 -20.73 31.00 -7.66
C LEU A 284 -21.25 32.42 -7.97
N LYS A 285 -21.26 32.80 -9.25
CA LYS A 285 -21.72 34.10 -9.75
C LYS A 285 -23.05 33.96 -10.49
N VAL A 286 -24.13 34.11 -9.74
CA VAL A 286 -25.47 34.32 -10.28
C VAL A 286 -25.52 35.69 -11.00
N TYR A 287 -25.54 35.69 -12.34
CA TYR A 287 -25.66 36.91 -13.13
C TYR A 287 -27.00 37.61 -12.83
N GLY A 288 -26.95 38.68 -12.02
CA GLY A 288 -28.11 39.56 -11.74
C GLY A 288 -28.44 39.80 -10.27
N SER A 289 -27.82 39.07 -9.33
CA SER A 289 -28.09 39.24 -7.88
C SER A 289 -27.16 40.23 -7.18
N GLY A 290 -26.03 40.60 -7.78
CA GLY A 290 -25.09 41.59 -7.23
C GLY A 290 -24.32 41.12 -5.98
N SER A 291 -24.43 39.84 -5.60
CA SER A 291 -23.70 39.26 -4.47
C SER A 291 -23.17 37.88 -4.83
N GLU A 292 -21.84 37.73 -4.79
CA GLU A 292 -21.13 36.45 -4.78
C GLU A 292 -21.65 35.61 -3.60
N LYS A 293 -22.09 34.40 -3.87
CA LYS A 293 -22.61 33.50 -2.85
C LYS A 293 -21.50 32.52 -2.50
N ILE A 294 -21.10 32.48 -1.24
CA ILE A 294 -20.20 31.44 -0.73
C ILE A 294 -21.04 30.16 -0.69
N VAL A 295 -20.72 29.20 -1.55
CA VAL A 295 -21.35 27.89 -1.54
C VAL A 295 -20.40 26.96 -0.79
N GLU A 296 -20.95 26.18 0.15
CA GLU A 296 -20.26 25.03 0.75
C GLU A 296 -19.98 24.01 -0.36
N GLN A 297 -18.96 23.16 -0.22
CA GLN A 297 -18.61 22.15 -1.23
C GLN A 297 -19.86 21.44 -1.76
N ASN A 298 -20.05 21.46 -3.08
CA ASN A 298 -21.21 20.87 -3.71
C ASN A 298 -20.98 19.36 -3.88
N HIS A 299 -22.04 18.60 -3.65
CA HIS A 299 -22.02 17.14 -3.65
C HIS A 299 -23.00 16.62 -4.69
N LEU A 300 -22.52 15.91 -5.70
CA LEU A 300 -23.33 15.17 -6.66
C LEU A 300 -23.43 13.71 -6.21
N THR A 301 -24.65 13.19 -6.05
CA THR A 301 -24.87 11.90 -5.39
C THR A 301 -25.92 11.05 -6.08
N GLN A 302 -25.69 9.74 -6.09
CA GLN A 302 -26.68 8.74 -6.51
C GLN A 302 -26.58 7.52 -5.59
N THR A 303 -27.73 6.94 -5.25
CA THR A 303 -27.79 5.67 -4.52
C THR A 303 -28.20 4.57 -5.49
N ILE A 304 -27.36 3.56 -5.62
CA ILE A 304 -27.56 2.37 -6.45
C ILE A 304 -27.93 1.17 -5.56
N THR A 305 -28.50 0.13 -6.16
CA THR A 305 -28.79 -1.14 -5.50
C THR A 305 -27.67 -2.11 -5.80
N THR A 306 -27.05 -2.65 -4.75
CA THR A 306 -25.92 -3.59 -4.78
C THR A 306 -26.28 -4.89 -4.05
N VAL A 307 -25.46 -5.92 -4.18
CA VAL A 307 -25.61 -7.20 -3.47
C VAL A 307 -24.50 -7.31 -2.41
N PRO A 308 -24.83 -7.52 -1.13
CA PRO A 308 -23.81 -7.68 -0.10
C PRO A 308 -22.87 -8.85 -0.40
N GLY A 309 -21.56 -8.63 -0.27
CA GLY A 309 -20.50 -9.60 -0.57
C GLY A 309 -20.02 -9.58 -2.02
N LYS A 310 -20.71 -8.88 -2.93
CA LYS A 310 -20.25 -8.77 -4.33
C LYS A 310 -19.32 -7.59 -4.53
N THR A 311 -18.35 -7.79 -5.42
CA THR A 311 -17.34 -6.83 -5.82
C THR A 311 -17.80 -6.03 -7.04
N TYR A 312 -17.50 -4.74 -7.02
CA TYR A 312 -17.95 -3.79 -8.02
C TYR A 312 -16.78 -2.96 -8.54
N ARG A 313 -16.58 -2.97 -9.86
CA ARG A 313 -15.76 -2.00 -10.57
C ARG A 313 -16.49 -0.68 -10.68
N PHE A 314 -15.86 0.36 -10.18
CA PHE A 314 -16.35 1.72 -10.24
C PHE A 314 -15.37 2.60 -11.02
N SER A 315 -15.87 3.31 -12.02
CA SER A 315 -15.05 4.21 -12.83
C SER A 315 -15.79 5.45 -13.29
N PHE A 316 -15.04 6.49 -13.62
CA PHE A 316 -15.57 7.73 -14.18
C PHE A 316 -14.47 8.52 -14.89
N TRP A 317 -14.87 9.45 -15.74
CA TRP A 317 -13.97 10.44 -16.32
C TRP A 317 -14.09 11.74 -15.56
N TRP A 318 -12.96 12.39 -15.29
CA TRP A 318 -12.91 13.69 -14.62
C TRP A 318 -11.85 14.60 -15.22
N GLY A 319 -11.91 15.90 -14.92
CA GLY A 319 -10.95 16.82 -15.51
C GLY A 319 -11.00 18.25 -14.98
N GLU A 320 -10.14 19.08 -15.58
CA GLU A 320 -10.04 20.51 -15.31
C GLU A 320 -11.32 21.26 -15.69
N ASP A 321 -11.96 21.92 -14.72
CA ASP A 321 -13.05 22.85 -14.99
C ASP A 321 -12.55 24.24 -15.46
N VAL A 322 -13.43 25.01 -16.12
CA VAL A 322 -13.21 26.37 -16.59
C VAL A 322 -13.00 27.34 -15.42
N GLY A 323 -11.75 27.68 -15.14
CA GLY A 323 -11.43 28.73 -14.18
C GLY A 323 -10.04 28.64 -13.57
N HIS A 324 -9.39 27.48 -13.72
CA HIS A 324 -8.04 27.27 -13.23
C HIS A 324 -7.00 28.07 -14.00
N LYS A 325 -5.99 28.57 -13.27
CA LYS A 325 -4.75 29.05 -13.89
C LYS A 325 -3.78 27.90 -14.07
N VAL A 326 -2.87 28.03 -15.04
CA VAL A 326 -1.76 27.09 -15.23
C VAL A 326 -1.03 26.88 -13.90
N GLY A 327 -0.92 25.63 -13.46
CA GLY A 327 -0.27 25.26 -12.20
C GLY A 327 -1.16 25.32 -10.95
N GLU A 328 -2.46 25.66 -11.06
CA GLU A 328 -3.40 25.51 -9.95
C GLU A 328 -3.80 24.04 -9.76
N PRO A 329 -4.04 23.59 -8.52
CA PRO A 329 -4.45 22.21 -8.27
C PRO A 329 -5.93 22.01 -8.63
N ILE A 330 -6.21 20.94 -9.36
CA ILE A 330 -7.55 20.37 -9.53
C ILE A 330 -7.70 19.33 -8.43
N ILE A 331 -8.73 19.44 -7.61
CA ILE A 331 -8.96 18.53 -6.48
C ILE A 331 -10.37 17.98 -6.59
N PHE A 332 -10.45 16.67 -6.80
CA PHE A 332 -11.68 15.91 -6.93
C PHE A 332 -11.77 14.91 -5.79
N THR A 333 -12.92 14.81 -5.14
CA THR A 333 -13.14 13.86 -4.04
C THR A 333 -14.31 12.95 -4.38
N MET A 334 -14.10 11.66 -4.24
CA MET A 334 -15.09 10.60 -4.40
C MET A 334 -15.28 9.85 -3.08
N LYS A 335 -16.52 9.56 -2.73
CA LYS A 335 -16.88 8.65 -1.65
C LYS A 335 -17.85 7.58 -2.11
N VAL A 336 -17.49 6.33 -1.86
CA VAL A 336 -18.38 5.17 -1.95
C VAL A 336 -18.82 4.82 -0.53
N ILE A 337 -20.12 4.84 -0.28
CA ILE A 337 -20.69 4.76 1.07
C ILE A 337 -21.75 3.67 1.10
N ASP A 338 -21.71 2.79 2.11
CA ASP A 338 -22.84 1.93 2.44
C ASP A 338 -24.01 2.82 2.90
N ALA A 339 -25.04 2.93 2.07
CA ALA A 339 -26.16 3.84 2.31
C ALA A 339 -27.08 3.38 3.44
N THR A 340 -26.99 2.12 3.87
CA THR A 340 -27.82 1.54 4.93
C THR A 340 -27.32 1.94 6.32
N ASN A 341 -26.00 1.95 6.51
CA ASN A 341 -25.37 2.22 7.81
C ASN A 341 -24.44 3.45 7.81
N ASN A 342 -24.23 4.08 6.66
CA ASN A 342 -23.37 5.25 6.44
C ASN A 342 -21.88 4.97 6.75
N THR A 343 -21.43 3.73 6.51
CA THR A 343 -20.01 3.34 6.58
C THR A 343 -19.33 3.71 5.26
N MET A 344 -18.12 4.25 5.34
CA MET A 344 -17.31 4.53 4.16
C MET A 344 -16.74 3.21 3.62
N LEU A 345 -16.89 2.98 2.31
CA LEU A 345 -16.28 1.85 1.60
C LEU A 345 -15.01 2.29 0.85
N SER A 346 -15.01 3.50 0.29
CA SER A 346 -13.83 4.16 -0.29
C SER A 346 -13.99 5.68 -0.20
N ASN A 347 -12.87 6.41 -0.08
CA ASN A 347 -12.86 7.87 0.08
C ASN A 347 -11.61 8.49 -0.55
N GLU A 348 -11.66 8.68 -1.85
CA GLU A 348 -10.50 9.07 -2.65
C GLU A 348 -10.46 10.58 -2.87
N THR A 349 -9.27 11.15 -2.85
CA THR A 349 -9.03 12.53 -3.27
C THR A 349 -8.01 12.60 -4.39
N LEU A 350 -8.51 12.71 -5.61
CA LEU A 350 -7.70 12.83 -6.81
C LEU A 350 -7.17 14.24 -6.99
N ARG A 351 -5.92 14.35 -7.44
CA ARG A 351 -5.22 15.62 -7.60
C ARG A 351 -4.52 15.66 -8.94
N GLU A 352 -4.80 16.71 -9.69
CA GLU A 352 -4.12 16.98 -10.95
C GLU A 352 -3.67 18.44 -11.01
N THR A 353 -2.74 18.74 -11.91
CA THR A 353 -2.29 20.12 -12.14
C THR A 353 -2.98 20.69 -13.36
N ALA A 354 -3.72 21.78 -13.17
CA ALA A 354 -4.34 22.49 -14.27
C ALA A 354 -3.28 22.94 -15.28
N GLU A 355 -3.48 22.55 -16.53
CA GLU A 355 -2.69 23.08 -17.64
C GLU A 355 -3.08 24.54 -17.91
N GLY A 356 -4.28 24.94 -17.47
CA GLY A 356 -4.80 26.30 -17.57
C GLY A 356 -4.92 26.79 -19.02
N ARG A 357 -5.19 28.09 -19.20
CA ARG A 357 -5.33 28.68 -20.53
C ARG A 357 -4.32 29.77 -20.84
N ASP A 358 -3.65 29.66 -21.99
CA ASP A 358 -3.05 30.78 -22.73
C ASP A 358 -3.94 31.10 -23.96
N THR A 359 -4.68 32.22 -23.93
CA THR A 359 -5.44 32.86 -25.04
C THR A 359 -6.97 32.64 -25.17
N SER A 360 -7.61 33.57 -25.91
CA SER A 360 -8.90 34.23 -25.61
C SER A 360 -10.17 33.66 -26.27
N THR A 361 -10.17 32.42 -26.76
CA THR A 361 -11.28 31.93 -27.60
C THR A 361 -11.57 30.46 -27.36
N TYR A 362 -12.42 30.16 -26.38
CA TYR A 362 -13.04 28.84 -26.12
C TYR A 362 -12.15 27.82 -25.34
N ALA A 363 -12.59 27.26 -24.19
CA ALA A 363 -11.94 26.10 -23.51
C ALA A 363 -12.78 25.50 -22.36
N GLY A 364 -12.83 24.16 -22.32
CA GLY A 364 -13.33 23.27 -21.26
C GLY A 364 -12.15 22.42 -20.78
N PRO A 365 -12.35 21.20 -20.24
CA PRO A 365 -11.24 20.34 -19.84
C PRO A 365 -10.26 20.14 -20.98
N ASN A 366 -9.00 20.49 -20.73
CA ASN A 366 -7.89 20.28 -21.67
C ASN A 366 -7.43 18.82 -21.68
N THR A 367 -7.58 18.16 -20.53
CA THR A 367 -7.20 16.77 -20.29
C THR A 367 -8.31 16.13 -19.46
N TRP A 368 -8.80 14.99 -19.96
CA TRP A 368 -9.67 14.09 -19.21
C TRP A 368 -8.82 12.97 -18.63
N TYR A 369 -9.12 12.61 -17.40
CA TYR A 369 -8.50 11.55 -16.64
C TYR A 369 -9.56 10.48 -16.37
N ASN A 370 -9.21 9.22 -16.58
CA ASN A 370 -10.05 8.12 -16.15
C ASN A 370 -9.62 7.71 -14.75
N TYR A 371 -10.59 7.56 -13.86
CA TYR A 371 -10.39 6.97 -12.55
C TYR A 371 -11.14 5.65 -12.49
N GLU A 372 -10.55 4.68 -11.81
CA GLU A 372 -11.12 3.39 -11.56
C GLU A 372 -10.68 2.82 -10.20
N ALA A 373 -11.61 2.13 -9.53
CA ALA A 373 -11.35 1.36 -8.33
C ALA A 373 -12.41 0.26 -8.13
N PHE A 374 -12.17 -0.59 -7.14
CA PHE A 374 -13.08 -1.66 -6.75
C PHE A 374 -13.63 -1.42 -5.34
N PHE A 375 -14.81 -1.99 -5.07
CA PHE A 375 -15.32 -2.05 -3.71
C PHE A 375 -16.22 -3.28 -3.52
N VAL A 376 -16.14 -3.87 -2.32
CA VAL A 376 -17.09 -4.91 -1.89
C VAL A 376 -18.30 -4.26 -1.24
N ALA A 377 -19.49 -4.57 -1.73
CA ALA A 377 -20.71 -4.03 -1.13
C ALA A 377 -21.00 -4.70 0.22
N THR A 378 -21.19 -3.92 1.27
CA THR A 378 -21.53 -4.43 2.62
C THR A 378 -23.04 -4.47 2.90
N SER A 379 -23.84 -3.83 2.05
CA SER A 379 -25.31 -3.82 2.15
C SER A 379 -25.96 -3.75 0.77
N THR A 380 -27.28 -3.69 0.73
CA THR A 380 -28.04 -3.67 -0.54
C THR A 380 -28.12 -2.30 -1.21
N GLN A 381 -27.52 -1.28 -0.60
CA GLN A 381 -27.52 0.07 -1.15
C GLN A 381 -26.17 0.73 -0.97
N THR A 382 -25.58 1.15 -2.09
CA THR A 382 -24.35 1.92 -2.13
C THR A 382 -24.65 3.33 -2.63
N LYS A 383 -24.13 4.34 -1.94
CA LYS A 383 -24.21 5.74 -2.33
C LYS A 383 -22.87 6.19 -2.88
N LEU A 384 -22.90 6.72 -4.10
CA LEU A 384 -21.81 7.48 -4.70
C LEU A 384 -21.96 8.96 -4.30
N ASP A 385 -20.87 9.60 -3.93
CA ASP A 385 -20.84 11.00 -3.53
C ASP A 385 -19.57 11.70 -4.05
N PHE A 386 -19.77 12.57 -5.05
CA PHE A 386 -18.73 13.28 -5.77
C PHE A 386 -18.70 14.75 -5.35
N SER A 387 -17.52 15.32 -5.20
CA SER A 387 -17.34 16.74 -4.93
C SER A 387 -16.01 17.26 -5.45
N ALA A 388 -15.90 18.56 -5.68
CA ALA A 388 -14.64 19.22 -6.02
C ALA A 388 -14.22 20.18 -4.91
N THR A 389 -12.92 20.41 -4.74
CA THR A 389 -12.40 21.43 -3.81
C THR A 389 -11.74 22.57 -4.59
N PRO A 390 -12.29 23.80 -4.55
CA PRO A 390 -11.75 24.90 -5.32
C PRO A 390 -10.41 25.41 -4.76
N PRO A 391 -9.49 25.92 -5.61
CA PRO A 391 -8.25 26.54 -5.16
C PRO A 391 -8.49 27.76 -4.25
N ALA A 392 -7.55 27.99 -3.33
CA ALA A 392 -7.64 29.11 -2.40
C ALA A 392 -7.72 30.47 -3.12
N GLY A 393 -8.84 31.16 -2.95
CA GLY A 393 -9.10 32.46 -3.58
C GLY A 393 -9.63 32.39 -5.01
N ASN A 394 -9.88 31.19 -5.54
CA ASN A 394 -10.56 30.96 -6.81
C ASN A 394 -11.74 29.99 -6.61
N LEU A 395 -12.81 30.50 -6.01
CA LEU A 395 -13.94 29.65 -5.63
C LEU A 395 -14.77 29.16 -6.85
N SER A 396 -14.52 29.72 -8.04
CA SER A 396 -15.21 29.38 -9.29
C SER A 396 -14.48 28.32 -10.12
N ALA A 397 -13.40 27.73 -9.60
CA ALA A 397 -12.69 26.64 -10.27
C ALA A 397 -13.04 25.31 -9.60
N GLY A 398 -13.61 24.38 -10.35
CA GLY A 398 -14.04 23.07 -9.89
C GLY A 398 -13.28 21.90 -10.51
N ALA A 399 -14.01 20.82 -10.69
CA ALA A 399 -13.60 19.66 -11.46
C ALA A 399 -14.83 19.10 -12.18
N ASP A 400 -14.62 18.67 -13.41
CA ASP A 400 -15.67 18.10 -14.26
C ASP A 400 -15.79 16.60 -14.06
N ILE A 401 -16.97 16.05 -14.32
CA ILE A 401 -17.25 14.61 -14.30
C ILE A 401 -18.11 14.18 -15.48
N ASP A 402 -17.81 13.01 -16.02
CA ASP A 402 -18.61 12.32 -17.04
C ASP A 402 -18.46 10.78 -16.92
N MET A 403 -19.31 10.05 -17.63
CA MET A 403 -19.20 8.59 -17.85
C MET A 403 -19.04 7.76 -16.58
N VAL A 404 -19.86 8.02 -15.57
CA VAL A 404 -19.81 7.26 -14.32
C VAL A 404 -20.32 5.84 -14.55
N SER A 405 -19.56 4.85 -14.12
CA SER A 405 -19.87 3.44 -14.23
C SER A 405 -19.72 2.75 -12.88
N VAL A 406 -20.71 1.94 -12.51
CA VAL A 406 -20.57 0.92 -11.46
C VAL A 406 -21.10 -0.37 -12.05
N LYS A 407 -20.23 -1.37 -12.18
CA LYS A 407 -20.60 -2.71 -12.64
C LYS A 407 -20.15 -3.71 -11.61
N GLU A 408 -20.97 -4.74 -11.39
CA GLU A 408 -20.47 -5.94 -10.74
C GLU A 408 -19.36 -6.53 -11.61
N VAL A 409 -18.38 -7.15 -10.98
CA VAL A 409 -17.33 -7.93 -11.65
C VAL A 409 -17.38 -9.34 -11.09
N ALA A 410 -16.88 -10.30 -11.86
CA ALA A 410 -16.68 -11.64 -11.34
C ALA A 410 -15.58 -11.63 -10.27
N ASP A 411 -15.79 -12.46 -9.28
CA ASP A 411 -15.06 -12.61 -8.01
C ASP A 411 -15.69 -13.88 -7.40
N HIS A 412 -15.10 -15.03 -7.76
CA HIS A 412 -15.71 -16.34 -7.53
C HIS A 412 -15.59 -16.82 -6.08
N ASP A 413 -14.50 -16.45 -5.40
CA ASP A 413 -14.24 -16.79 -4.01
C ASP A 413 -14.77 -15.74 -2.99
N GLU A 414 -15.19 -14.57 -3.47
CA GLU A 414 -15.71 -13.43 -2.70
C GLU A 414 -14.68 -12.82 -1.74
N ASP A 415 -13.41 -12.79 -2.12
CA ASP A 415 -12.33 -12.24 -1.31
C ASP A 415 -12.14 -10.71 -1.47
N GLY A 416 -12.70 -10.14 -2.55
CA GLY A 416 -12.65 -8.72 -2.89
C GLY A 416 -11.69 -8.35 -4.03
N VAL A 417 -10.91 -9.31 -4.53
CA VAL A 417 -10.10 -9.25 -5.75
C VAL A 417 -10.94 -9.82 -6.90
N PRO A 418 -11.17 -9.06 -7.97
CA PRO A 418 -11.88 -9.59 -9.14
C PRO A 418 -11.03 -10.63 -9.88
N ASP A 419 -11.65 -11.67 -10.44
CA ASP A 419 -10.94 -12.79 -11.11
C ASP A 419 -9.85 -12.34 -12.11
N PHE A 420 -10.09 -11.30 -12.92
CA PHE A 420 -9.12 -10.78 -13.91
C PHE A 420 -7.94 -9.99 -13.31
N LEU A 421 -7.87 -9.95 -11.98
CA LEU A 421 -6.81 -9.40 -11.16
C LEU A 421 -6.37 -10.42 -10.09
N ASP A 422 -6.83 -11.66 -10.20
CA ASP A 422 -6.63 -12.74 -9.25
C ASP A 422 -5.80 -13.84 -9.90
N LEU A 423 -4.80 -14.35 -9.20
CA LEU A 423 -3.97 -15.45 -9.70
C LEU A 423 -4.47 -16.84 -9.28
N ASP A 424 -5.52 -16.93 -8.45
CA ASP A 424 -6.11 -18.12 -7.81
C ASP A 424 -7.60 -17.83 -7.52
N SER A 425 -8.39 -17.66 -8.59
CA SER A 425 -9.75 -17.06 -8.59
C SER A 425 -10.79 -17.79 -7.72
N ASP A 426 -10.57 -19.06 -7.37
CA ASP A 426 -11.42 -19.82 -6.44
C ASP A 426 -10.76 -20.09 -5.07
N ASN A 427 -9.54 -19.60 -4.90
CA ASN A 427 -8.72 -19.61 -3.70
C ASN A 427 -8.46 -21.01 -3.12
N ASP A 428 -8.34 -22.00 -4.01
CA ASP A 428 -8.06 -23.39 -3.67
C ASP A 428 -6.55 -23.69 -3.51
N GLY A 429 -5.70 -22.72 -3.88
CA GLY A 429 -4.24 -22.78 -3.78
C GLY A 429 -3.54 -23.26 -5.06
N ILE A 430 -4.26 -23.49 -6.14
CA ILE A 430 -3.75 -23.83 -7.46
C ILE A 430 -3.89 -22.59 -8.35
N PRO A 431 -2.78 -21.98 -8.81
CA PRO A 431 -2.90 -20.79 -9.64
C PRO A 431 -3.65 -21.02 -10.96
N ASP A 432 -4.44 -20.04 -11.38
CA ASP A 432 -5.34 -20.05 -12.55
C ASP A 432 -4.62 -20.43 -13.84
N ASN A 433 -3.40 -19.92 -14.05
CA ASN A 433 -2.50 -20.30 -15.14
C ASN A 433 -2.31 -21.82 -15.30
N ILE A 434 -2.29 -22.54 -14.18
CA ILE A 434 -2.10 -24.00 -14.11
C ILE A 434 -3.43 -24.70 -14.40
N GLU A 435 -4.54 -24.17 -13.91
CA GLU A 435 -5.87 -24.75 -14.04
C GLU A 435 -6.50 -24.50 -15.41
N ALA A 436 -6.19 -23.37 -16.03
CA ALA A 436 -6.54 -23.07 -17.40
C ALA A 436 -5.88 -24.01 -18.43
N GLN A 437 -4.99 -24.90 -17.99
CA GLN A 437 -4.24 -25.81 -18.85
C GLN A 437 -4.40 -27.27 -18.44
N THR A 438 -4.30 -28.16 -19.43
CA THR A 438 -4.21 -29.59 -19.13
C THR A 438 -2.84 -29.91 -18.54
N THR A 439 -2.78 -30.81 -17.55
CA THR A 439 -1.52 -31.34 -17.00
C THR A 439 -0.55 -31.85 -18.08
N GLN A 440 -1.08 -32.46 -19.15
CA GLN A 440 -0.27 -33.06 -20.22
C GLN A 440 0.44 -32.01 -21.09
N ASP A 441 -0.30 -30.96 -21.46
CA ASP A 441 0.15 -29.94 -22.40
C ASP A 441 0.54 -28.63 -21.70
N TYR A 442 0.73 -28.64 -20.38
CA TYR A 442 1.11 -27.47 -19.60
C TYR A 442 2.33 -26.76 -20.20
N ILE A 443 2.14 -25.50 -20.55
CA ILE A 443 3.17 -24.59 -21.02
C ILE A 443 3.47 -23.63 -19.87
N PRO A 444 4.69 -23.65 -19.30
CA PRO A 444 5.05 -22.68 -18.30
C PRO A 444 5.17 -21.27 -18.93
N PRO A 445 4.67 -20.21 -18.27
CA PRO A 445 4.89 -18.83 -18.69
C PRO A 445 6.38 -18.52 -18.80
N SER A 446 6.70 -17.64 -19.75
CA SER A 446 8.07 -17.21 -20.03
C SER A 446 8.55 -16.09 -19.09
N GLY A 447 7.61 -15.38 -18.45
CA GLY A 447 7.84 -14.16 -17.68
C GLY A 447 8.15 -12.97 -18.60
N VAL A 448 7.67 -13.02 -19.84
CA VAL A 448 7.83 -11.95 -20.84
C VAL A 448 6.52 -11.81 -21.58
N GLU A 449 5.93 -10.63 -21.49
CA GLU A 449 4.64 -10.25 -22.06
C GLU A 449 4.79 -9.73 -23.50
N ASP A 450 3.74 -9.86 -24.30
CA ASP A 450 3.63 -9.19 -25.60
C ASP A 450 3.08 -7.75 -25.48
N ASP A 451 2.87 -7.05 -26.59
CA ASP A 451 2.36 -5.66 -26.57
C ASP A 451 0.92 -5.55 -26.02
N ARG A 452 0.30 -6.66 -25.62
CA ARG A 452 -1.05 -6.79 -25.07
C ARG A 452 -1.12 -7.43 -23.68
N GLY A 453 -0.03 -7.47 -22.93
CA GLY A 453 0.03 -8.12 -21.60
C GLY A 453 0.22 -9.63 -21.65
N VAL A 454 -0.36 -10.31 -22.64
CA VAL A 454 -0.31 -11.78 -22.71
C VAL A 454 1.12 -12.34 -22.76
N ASP A 455 1.44 -13.33 -21.91
CA ASP A 455 2.75 -13.98 -21.88
C ASP A 455 3.12 -14.60 -23.25
N THR A 456 4.35 -14.33 -23.71
CA THR A 456 4.86 -14.76 -25.03
C THR A 456 4.95 -16.27 -25.19
N ALA A 457 4.89 -17.06 -24.10
CA ALA A 457 4.76 -18.52 -24.13
C ALA A 457 3.48 -18.97 -24.84
N TYR A 458 2.41 -18.18 -24.76
CA TYR A 458 1.10 -18.47 -25.34
C TYR A 458 0.93 -17.99 -26.78
N ASN A 459 2.03 -17.55 -27.41
CA ASN A 459 2.10 -17.10 -28.81
C ASN A 459 1.04 -16.06 -29.19
N GLY A 460 0.57 -15.28 -28.21
CA GLY A 460 -0.40 -14.22 -28.39
C GLY A 460 -1.84 -14.67 -28.65
N VAL A 461 -2.20 -15.91 -28.33
CA VAL A 461 -3.55 -16.46 -28.50
C VAL A 461 -4.31 -16.58 -27.17
N SER A 462 -3.63 -16.32 -26.03
CA SER A 462 -4.06 -16.64 -24.66
C SER A 462 -4.33 -18.14 -24.44
N LEU A 463 -4.55 -18.51 -23.19
CA LEU A 463 -5.03 -19.83 -22.79
C LEU A 463 -6.51 -19.97 -23.13
N THR A 464 -6.91 -21.21 -23.39
CA THR A 464 -8.33 -21.58 -23.42
C THR A 464 -8.55 -22.43 -22.18
N PRO A 465 -9.26 -21.90 -21.16
CA PRO A 465 -9.45 -22.61 -19.90
C PRO A 465 -10.00 -24.02 -20.11
N VAL A 466 -9.46 -24.96 -19.34
CA VAL A 466 -9.92 -26.35 -19.33
C VAL A 466 -11.16 -26.46 -18.44
N ASP A 467 -12.01 -27.42 -18.78
CA ASP A 467 -13.21 -27.83 -18.03
C ASP A 467 -13.13 -29.36 -17.99
N THR A 468 -12.60 -29.88 -16.88
CA THR A 468 -12.14 -31.26 -16.72
C THR A 468 -13.32 -32.24 -16.73
N ASP A 469 -14.40 -31.90 -16.01
CA ASP A 469 -15.57 -32.76 -15.89
C ASP A 469 -16.66 -32.48 -16.95
N SER A 470 -16.51 -31.40 -17.72
CA SER A 470 -17.42 -30.94 -18.77
C SER A 470 -18.80 -30.47 -18.26
N ASP A 471 -18.88 -29.90 -17.06
CA ASP A 471 -20.12 -29.33 -16.52
C ASP A 471 -20.40 -27.88 -17.00
N GLY A 472 -19.40 -27.24 -17.58
CA GLY A 472 -19.45 -25.89 -18.13
C GLY A 472 -18.85 -24.80 -17.23
N VAL A 473 -18.29 -25.15 -16.07
CA VAL A 473 -17.44 -24.30 -15.24
C VAL A 473 -15.97 -24.65 -15.57
N PRO A 474 -15.16 -23.68 -16.01
CA PRO A 474 -13.73 -23.89 -16.17
C PRO A 474 -13.04 -24.17 -14.83
N ASP A 475 -11.98 -24.98 -14.87
CA ASP A 475 -11.29 -25.47 -13.67
C ASP A 475 -10.79 -24.32 -12.76
N PHE A 476 -10.26 -23.22 -13.32
CA PHE A 476 -9.72 -22.08 -12.55
C PHE A 476 -10.76 -21.35 -11.67
N ILE A 477 -12.05 -21.67 -11.82
CA ILE A 477 -13.13 -21.16 -10.98
C ILE A 477 -14.02 -22.29 -10.43
N ASP A 478 -13.59 -23.55 -10.58
CA ASP A 478 -14.32 -24.72 -10.13
C ASP A 478 -13.63 -25.36 -8.92
N THR A 479 -14.24 -25.20 -7.75
CA THR A 479 -13.73 -25.72 -6.48
C THR A 479 -13.63 -27.27 -6.35
N ASP A 480 -14.10 -28.02 -7.36
CA ASP A 480 -14.08 -29.49 -7.47
C ASP A 480 -14.03 -29.85 -8.98
N SER A 481 -12.90 -29.50 -9.63
CA SER A 481 -12.67 -29.55 -11.08
C SER A 481 -13.05 -30.87 -11.75
N ASP A 482 -12.95 -32.00 -11.04
CA ASP A 482 -13.30 -33.31 -11.57
C ASP A 482 -14.64 -33.87 -11.04
N ASN A 483 -15.29 -33.12 -10.16
CA ASN A 483 -16.55 -33.42 -9.49
C ASN A 483 -16.58 -34.81 -8.83
N ASP A 484 -15.44 -35.25 -8.26
CA ASP A 484 -15.32 -36.51 -7.51
C ASP A 484 -15.86 -36.41 -6.07
N GLY A 485 -16.09 -35.18 -5.59
CA GLY A 485 -16.58 -34.85 -4.26
C GLY A 485 -15.49 -34.60 -3.22
N THR A 486 -14.24 -34.45 -3.67
CA THR A 486 -13.10 -33.92 -2.90
C THR A 486 -12.78 -32.55 -3.47
N PRO A 487 -12.86 -31.46 -2.70
CA PRO A 487 -12.54 -30.15 -3.22
C PRO A 487 -11.06 -30.03 -3.58
N ASP A 488 -10.75 -29.22 -4.60
CA ASP A 488 -9.40 -29.08 -5.14
C ASP A 488 -8.42 -28.54 -4.09
N ILE A 489 -8.87 -27.67 -3.18
CA ILE A 489 -8.09 -27.22 -2.01
C ILE A 489 -7.57 -28.35 -1.09
N ASP A 490 -8.32 -29.46 -0.99
CA ASP A 490 -7.89 -30.65 -0.24
C ASP A 490 -6.82 -31.46 -1.01
N GLU A 491 -6.81 -31.37 -2.33
CA GLU A 491 -5.98 -32.13 -3.27
C GLU A 491 -4.74 -31.36 -3.73
N SER A 492 -4.79 -30.03 -3.75
CA SER A 492 -3.65 -29.13 -3.91
C SER A 492 -2.61 -29.35 -2.79
N GLY A 493 -3.06 -29.89 -1.65
CA GLY A 493 -2.26 -30.06 -0.45
C GLY A 493 -2.21 -28.83 0.44
N LEU A 494 -3.06 -27.83 0.15
CA LEU A 494 -3.03 -26.50 0.73
C LEU A 494 -4.24 -26.21 1.64
N ALA A 495 -5.07 -27.21 1.95
CA ALA A 495 -6.23 -27.20 2.87
C ALA A 495 -6.11 -26.48 4.24
N ASN A 496 -4.93 -26.01 4.64
CA ASN A 496 -4.73 -25.29 5.90
C ASN A 496 -4.16 -23.87 5.72
N HIS A 497 -4.18 -23.32 4.50
CA HIS A 497 -3.82 -21.93 4.30
C HIS A 497 -4.95 -21.01 4.77
N SER A 498 -4.52 -19.93 5.42
CA SER A 498 -5.37 -18.91 6.00
C SER A 498 -4.48 -17.70 6.19
N GLY A 499 -4.95 -16.51 5.82
CA GLY A 499 -4.15 -15.30 5.89
C GLY A 499 -4.84 -14.18 5.15
N ASP A 500 -4.21 -13.01 5.19
CA ASP A 500 -4.60 -11.89 4.36
C ASP A 500 -4.22 -12.24 2.91
N ILE A 501 -5.13 -11.99 1.99
CA ILE A 501 -4.91 -12.14 0.55
C ILE A 501 -4.30 -10.82 0.03
N GLY A 502 -3.37 -10.94 -0.91
CA GLY A 502 -2.68 -9.81 -1.54
C GLY A 502 -3.53 -9.11 -2.60
N GLU A 503 -2.96 -8.12 -3.27
CA GLU A 503 -3.58 -7.45 -4.42
C GLU A 503 -3.79 -8.39 -5.63
N ASN A 504 -3.00 -9.46 -5.69
CA ASN A 504 -3.02 -10.45 -6.77
C ASN A 504 -3.85 -11.70 -6.45
N GLY A 505 -4.69 -11.67 -5.41
CA GLY A 505 -5.56 -12.79 -5.03
C GLY A 505 -4.87 -14.01 -4.38
N LEU A 506 -3.54 -14.04 -4.33
CA LEU A 506 -2.81 -15.09 -3.61
C LEU A 506 -2.69 -14.79 -2.12
N TYR A 507 -2.79 -15.83 -1.28
CA TYR A 507 -2.50 -15.66 0.14
C TYR A 507 -1.06 -15.19 0.35
N ASN A 508 -0.88 -14.11 1.11
CA ASN A 508 0.45 -13.55 1.48
C ASN A 508 1.44 -14.58 2.07
N THR A 509 0.94 -15.66 2.68
CA THR A 509 1.79 -16.73 3.22
C THR A 509 2.47 -17.59 2.16
N LEU A 510 1.88 -17.63 0.97
CA LEU A 510 2.24 -18.45 -0.19
C LEU A 510 3.21 -17.72 -1.13
N GLU A 511 3.49 -16.45 -0.83
CA GLU A 511 4.15 -15.53 -1.75
C GLU A 511 5.54 -15.06 -1.28
N LEU A 512 6.27 -14.37 -2.17
CA LEU A 512 7.55 -13.69 -1.89
C LEU A 512 7.45 -12.17 -2.04
N SER A 513 6.55 -11.71 -2.90
CA SER A 513 6.15 -10.35 -3.21
C SER A 513 4.68 -10.41 -3.60
N ASP A 514 3.92 -9.40 -3.21
CA ASP A 514 2.55 -9.20 -3.65
C ASP A 514 2.61 -8.54 -5.04
N ASP A 515 2.75 -9.37 -6.05
CA ASP A 515 2.86 -8.98 -7.46
C ASP A 515 2.37 -10.10 -8.40
N TYR A 516 2.04 -9.73 -9.64
CA TYR A 516 1.56 -10.64 -10.67
C TYR A 516 2.63 -11.60 -11.26
N ASN A 517 3.78 -11.76 -10.59
CA ASN A 517 4.88 -12.58 -11.10
C ASN A 517 4.80 -14.05 -10.66
N ASN A 518 3.90 -14.40 -9.74
CA ASN A 518 3.78 -15.73 -9.16
C ASN A 518 2.72 -16.62 -9.83
N THR A 519 2.42 -16.38 -11.11
CA THR A 519 1.46 -17.13 -11.94
C THR A 519 1.69 -18.65 -12.00
N GLN A 520 2.83 -19.15 -11.55
CA GLN A 520 3.12 -20.59 -11.49
C GLN A 520 3.19 -21.16 -10.08
N GLY A 521 2.96 -20.36 -9.03
CA GLY A 521 3.09 -20.84 -7.66
C GLY A 521 4.53 -21.19 -7.23
N LYS A 522 5.56 -20.52 -7.75
CA LYS A 522 6.96 -20.85 -7.39
C LYS A 522 7.27 -20.63 -5.90
N ALA A 523 6.53 -19.75 -5.24
CA ALA A 523 6.76 -19.39 -3.85
C ALA A 523 6.25 -20.44 -2.84
N TYR A 524 5.44 -21.42 -3.27
CA TYR A 524 4.96 -22.54 -2.46
C TYR A 524 6.08 -23.48 -1.95
N ASP A 525 7.08 -23.78 -2.77
CA ASP A 525 8.28 -24.52 -2.35
C ASP A 525 9.48 -23.57 -2.26
N LYS A 526 9.57 -22.81 -1.16
CA LYS A 526 10.68 -21.85 -0.91
C LYS A 526 12.08 -22.52 -0.91
N ILE A 527 12.16 -23.85 -0.82
CA ILE A 527 13.44 -24.59 -0.82
C ILE A 527 13.91 -24.86 -2.25
N ASN A 528 12.98 -25.24 -3.14
CA ASN A 528 13.31 -25.64 -4.51
C ASN A 528 12.89 -24.62 -5.57
N SER A 529 12.09 -23.61 -5.22
CA SER A 529 11.48 -22.62 -6.11
C SER A 529 10.70 -23.27 -7.27
N ILE A 530 9.95 -24.33 -6.94
CA ILE A 530 9.18 -25.14 -7.89
C ILE A 530 7.81 -25.38 -7.26
N PHE A 531 6.73 -25.02 -7.96
CA PHE A 531 5.39 -25.44 -7.58
C PHE A 531 5.23 -26.95 -7.78
N LYS A 532 4.58 -27.60 -6.81
CA LYS A 532 4.40 -29.06 -6.86
C LYS A 532 3.01 -29.43 -6.35
N LEU A 533 2.18 -29.86 -7.28
CA LEU A 533 0.88 -30.48 -7.01
C LEU A 533 1.04 -31.88 -6.41
N ILE A 534 0.02 -32.32 -5.66
CA ILE A 534 -0.03 -33.69 -5.15
C ILE A 534 -0.39 -34.63 -6.30
N ASP A 535 0.28 -35.78 -6.27
CA ASP A 535 0.01 -36.95 -7.09
C ASP A 535 0.13 -38.16 -6.15
N SER A 536 -1.00 -38.53 -5.55
CA SER A 536 -1.09 -39.51 -4.47
C SER A 536 -0.83 -40.93 -4.95
N ASP A 537 -1.20 -41.24 -6.18
CA ASP A 537 -1.10 -42.59 -6.74
C ASP A 537 0.16 -42.79 -7.63
N ASN A 538 0.87 -41.70 -7.92
CA ASN A 538 2.09 -41.61 -8.73
C ASN A 538 1.88 -42.16 -10.15
N ASP A 539 0.68 -41.98 -10.69
CA ASP A 539 0.39 -42.33 -12.07
C ASP A 539 0.85 -41.25 -13.06
N THR A 540 1.13 -40.05 -12.56
CA THR A 540 1.66 -38.92 -13.31
C THR A 540 3.13 -38.66 -12.95
N LEU A 541 3.91 -38.18 -13.92
CA LEU A 541 5.26 -37.68 -13.67
C LEU A 541 5.14 -36.27 -13.10
N TYR A 542 6.05 -35.87 -12.21
CA TYR A 542 6.06 -34.53 -11.60
C TYR A 542 6.00 -33.33 -12.57
N ASN A 543 6.21 -33.57 -13.88
CA ASN A 543 6.18 -32.60 -14.95
C ASN A 543 4.97 -32.77 -15.90
N GLY A 544 3.98 -33.57 -15.52
CA GLY A 544 2.77 -33.84 -16.30
C GLY A 544 2.95 -34.64 -17.60
N SER A 545 4.18 -35.05 -17.97
CA SER A 545 4.50 -35.50 -19.33
C SER A 545 3.88 -36.84 -19.80
N ASN A 546 3.14 -37.52 -18.94
CA ASN A 546 2.36 -38.71 -19.25
C ASN A 546 0.90 -38.60 -18.79
N ALA A 547 0.47 -37.41 -18.40
CA ALA A 547 -0.89 -37.19 -17.96
C ALA A 547 -1.89 -37.37 -19.12
N SER A 548 -3.11 -37.71 -18.75
CA SER A 548 -4.33 -37.85 -19.52
C SER A 548 -5.40 -37.18 -18.67
N PRO A 549 -5.91 -35.99 -19.04
CA PRO A 549 -6.73 -35.10 -18.19
C PRO A 549 -8.07 -35.63 -17.65
N MET A 550 -8.37 -36.91 -17.80
CA MET A 550 -9.61 -37.53 -17.32
C MET A 550 -9.33 -38.93 -16.75
N GLY A 551 -8.09 -39.20 -16.31
CA GLY A 551 -7.79 -40.50 -15.71
C GLY A 551 -6.33 -40.93 -15.58
N ILE A 552 -5.36 -40.01 -15.75
CA ILE A 552 -3.98 -40.08 -15.26
C ILE A 552 -3.49 -38.63 -15.11
N ASP A 553 -3.50 -38.00 -13.95
CA ASP A 553 -3.15 -36.58 -13.80
C ASP A 553 -2.71 -36.24 -12.36
N PHE A 554 -2.78 -34.97 -11.97
CA PHE A 554 -2.62 -34.57 -10.58
C PHE A 554 -3.94 -34.74 -9.84
N ASP A 555 -3.89 -34.88 -8.52
CA ASP A 555 -5.04 -35.31 -7.71
C ASP A 555 -6.32 -34.48 -7.99
N TYR A 556 -6.24 -33.15 -8.14
CA TYR A 556 -7.37 -32.25 -8.44
C TYR A 556 -8.09 -32.50 -9.79
N ARG A 557 -7.60 -33.43 -10.61
CA ARG A 557 -8.23 -33.84 -11.88
C ARG A 557 -8.54 -35.35 -11.94
N ASP A 558 -8.21 -36.10 -10.88
CA ASP A 558 -8.36 -37.56 -10.85
C ASP A 558 -9.67 -38.02 -10.20
N ASN A 559 -10.60 -38.46 -11.05
CA ASN A 559 -11.88 -39.05 -10.63
C ASN A 559 -11.81 -40.26 -9.67
N ASN A 560 -10.62 -40.81 -9.39
CA ASN A 560 -10.41 -41.62 -8.22
C ASN A 560 -9.68 -40.80 -7.16
N ASN A 561 -10.44 -40.38 -6.16
CA ASN A 561 -10.19 -40.35 -4.72
C ASN A 561 -9.13 -41.34 -4.16
N SER A 562 -7.93 -41.36 -4.73
CA SER A 562 -6.82 -42.27 -4.47
C SER A 562 -6.11 -41.86 -3.20
N LYS A 563 -6.89 -41.62 -2.14
CA LYS A 563 -6.39 -41.50 -0.78
C LYS A 563 -5.39 -42.62 -0.57
N PRO A 564 -4.09 -42.33 -0.39
CA PRO A 564 -3.18 -43.35 0.02
C PRO A 564 -3.69 -43.75 1.40
N ILE A 565 -4.26 -44.96 1.49
CA ILE A 565 -4.47 -45.60 2.77
C ILE A 565 -3.05 -45.78 3.34
N PHE A 566 -2.60 -44.78 4.11
CA PHE A 566 -1.52 -44.95 5.07
C PHE A 566 -2.04 -45.92 6.14
N THR A 567 -2.09 -47.20 5.79
CA THR A 567 -1.85 -48.21 6.80
C THR A 567 -0.40 -48.01 7.18
N ILE A 568 -0.18 -47.33 8.31
CA ILE A 568 1.02 -47.53 9.10
C ILE A 568 1.04 -49.03 9.37
N SER A 569 1.71 -49.80 8.51
CA SER A 569 2.00 -51.19 8.80
C SER A 569 2.82 -51.15 10.06
N ASP A 570 2.24 -51.65 11.14
CA ASP A 570 2.85 -51.77 12.46
C ASP A 570 4.37 -51.90 12.35
N ILE A 571 5.09 -50.95 12.93
CA ILE A 571 6.44 -51.21 13.42
C ILE A 571 6.27 -52.25 14.54
N SER A 572 6.06 -53.50 14.14
CA SER A 572 6.26 -54.65 15.00
C SER A 572 7.77 -54.74 15.18
N LYS A 573 8.26 -54.07 16.24
CA LYS A 573 9.53 -54.44 16.86
C LYS A 573 9.44 -55.93 17.14
N LYS A 574 10.14 -56.71 16.32
CA LYS A 574 10.53 -58.06 16.69
C LYS A 574 11.49 -57.89 17.87
N GLU A 575 11.03 -58.18 19.09
CA GLU A 575 11.96 -58.50 20.19
C GLU A 575 12.69 -59.79 19.79
N GLY A 576 13.76 -59.61 19.03
CA GLY A 576 14.82 -60.59 18.88
C GLY A 576 15.72 -60.45 20.09
N ASP A 577 15.60 -61.40 21.00
CA ASP A 577 16.55 -61.61 22.08
C ASP A 577 17.99 -61.75 21.52
N SER A 578 18.95 -61.28 22.31
CA SER A 578 20.41 -61.39 22.17
C SER A 578 21.17 -60.45 21.20
N GLY A 579 21.73 -59.38 21.80
CA GLY A 579 23.18 -59.11 21.75
C GLY A 579 23.66 -58.02 20.80
N VAL A 580 24.16 -56.92 21.39
CA VAL A 580 25.22 -56.00 20.90
C VAL A 580 24.99 -55.44 19.48
N THR A 581 24.64 -54.16 19.31
CA THR A 581 25.39 -52.94 19.67
C THR A 581 24.44 -51.77 19.69
#